data_AF-A0A7C6UJ34-F1
#
_entry.id   AF-A0A7C6UJ34-F1
#
_cell.length_a   1.000
_cell.length_b   1.000
_cell.length_c   1.000
_cell.angle_alpha   90.00
_cell.angle_beta   90.00
_cell.angle_gamma   90.00
#
_symmetry.space_group_name_H-M   'P 1'
#
loop_
_entity.id
_entity.type
_entity.pdbx_description
1 polymer ?
#
loop_
_entity_poly.entity_id
_entity_poly.type
_entity_poly.pdbx_seq_one_letter_code
_entity_poly.pdbx_strand_id
1 'polypeptide(L)' 'MYLTAGMILIVIGWVIQFYKTVIQKDSNINLYFLVLYIIGVTSLVIGNILNNDLSIALLNLIGAILPLLILIMIKK' A
#
# COMPACT_ATOMS: atom_id res chain seq x y z
N MET A 1 -13.70 -10.47 -9.39
CA MET A 1 -12.60 -11.26 -9.97
C MET A 1 -11.45 -10.37 -10.46
N TYR A 2 -11.68 -9.46 -11.43
CA TYR A 2 -10.62 -8.54 -11.91
C TYR A 2 -10.10 -7.57 -10.85
N LEU A 3 -10.99 -7.00 -10.03
CA LEU A 3 -10.61 -6.08 -8.95
C LEU A 3 -9.68 -6.77 -7.93
N THR A 4 -10.05 -7.97 -7.48
CA THR A 4 -9.26 -8.78 -6.56
C THR A 4 -7.88 -9.11 -7.13
N ALA A 5 -7.80 -9.49 -8.40
CA ALA A 5 -6.53 -9.74 -9.08
C ALA A 5 -5.66 -8.47 -9.16
N GLY A 6 -6.26 -7.32 -9.49
CA GLY A 6 -5.58 -6.03 -9.49
C GLY A 6 -5.02 -5.67 -8.12
N MET A 7 -5.80 -5.89 -7.05
CA MET A 7 -5.35 -5.67 -5.67
C MET A 7 -4.17 -6.56 -5.27
N ILE A 8 -4.18 -7.83 -5.69
CA ILE A 8 -3.05 -8.75 -5.46
C ILE A 8 -1.79 -8.22 -6.17
N LEU A 9 -1.91 -7.76 -7.41
CA LEU A 9 -0.77 -7.18 -8.15
C LEU A 9 -0.23 -5.92 -7.47
N ILE A 10 -1.12 -5.07 -6.91
CA ILE A 10 -0.72 -3.89 -6.13
C ILE A 10 0.08 -4.32 -4.89
N VAL A 11 -0.39 -5.33 -4.15
CA VAL A 11 0.33 -5.85 -2.98
C VAL A 11 1.71 -6.39 -3.38
N ILE A 12 1.81 -7.16 -4.46
CA ILE A 12 3.09 -7.65 -4.99
C ILE A 12 4.02 -6.48 -5.35
N GLY A 13 3.50 -5.44 -6.00
CA GLY A 13 4.25 -4.23 -6.32
C GLY A 13 4.84 -3.57 -5.07
N TRP A 14 4.07 -3.47 -3.99
CA TRP A 14 4.56 -2.93 -2.72
C TRP A 14 5.58 -3.81 -2.02
N VAL A 15 5.47 -5.14 -2.14
CA VAL A 15 6.50 -6.06 -1.62
C VAL A 15 7.83 -5.83 -2.35
N ILE A 16 7.80 -5.69 -3.67
CA ILE A 16 9.00 -5.41 -4.48
C ILE A 16 9.58 -4.04 -4.10
N GLN A 17 8.74 -3.01 -3.99
CA GLN A 17 9.18 -1.67 -3.60
C GLN A 17 9.78 -1.67 -2.20
N PHE A 18 9.18 -2.39 -1.24
CA PHE A 18 9.72 -2.54 0.11
C PHE A 18 11.11 -3.15 0.08
N TYR A 19 11.30 -4.25 -0.67
CA TYR A 19 12.60 -4.89 -0.79
C TYR A 19 13.66 -3.93 -1.38
N LYS A 20 13.34 -3.22 -2.46
CA LYS A 20 14.28 -2.24 -3.06
C LYS A 20 14.62 -1.11 -2.09
N THR A 21 13.61 -0.47 -1.52
CA THR A 21 13.84 0.74 -0.72
C THR A 21 14.41 0.45 0.66
N VAL A 22 13.93 -0.58 1.34
CA VAL A 22 14.34 -0.87 2.73
C VAL A 22 15.57 -1.79 2.79
N ILE A 23 15.58 -2.86 1.98
CA ILE A 23 16.63 -3.90 2.04
C ILE A 23 17.81 -3.52 1.15
N GLN A 24 17.57 -3.10 -0.10
CA GLN A 24 18.64 -2.67 -1.00
C GLN A 24 19.06 -1.20 -0.79
N LYS A 25 18.37 -0.46 0.08
CA LYS A 25 18.63 0.96 0.38
C LYS A 25 18.53 1.88 -0.85
N ASP A 26 17.70 1.50 -1.83
CA ASP A 26 17.37 2.35 -2.97
C ASP A 26 16.25 3.33 -2.61
N SER A 27 16.66 4.52 -2.17
CA SER A 27 15.76 5.60 -1.73
C SER A 27 15.11 6.39 -2.87
N ASN A 28 15.08 5.86 -4.11
CA ASN A 28 14.44 6.50 -5.26
C ASN A 28 12.90 6.37 -5.23
N ILE A 29 12.28 6.78 -4.13
CA ILE A 29 10.83 6.84 -3.96
C ILE A 29 10.40 8.26 -3.66
N ASN A 30 9.36 8.72 -4.34
CA ASN A 30 8.79 10.03 -4.08
C ASN A 30 7.97 10.01 -2.78
N LEU A 31 8.44 10.74 -1.75
CA LEU A 31 7.78 10.80 -0.44
C LEU A 31 6.36 11.38 -0.50
N TYR A 32 6.11 12.37 -1.36
CA TYR A 32 4.78 12.95 -1.53
C TYR A 32 3.82 11.91 -2.12
N PHE A 33 4.27 11.16 -3.13
CA PHE A 33 3.49 10.04 -3.67
C PHE A 33 3.18 9.01 -2.57
N LEU A 34 4.17 8.64 -1.77
CA LEU A 34 4.00 7.65 -0.70
C LEU A 34 2.94 8.08 0.32
N VAL A 35 2.98 9.34 0.76
CA VAL A 35 2.00 9.89 1.72
C VAL A 35 0.59 9.97 1.10
N LEU A 36 0.47 10.50 -0.11
CA LEU A 36 -0.82 10.60 -0.80
C LEU A 36 -1.42 9.21 -1.07
N TYR A 37 -0.57 8.23 -1.40
CA TYR A 37 -1.00 6.86 -1.59
C TYR A 37 -1.58 6.27 -0.30
N ILE A 38 -0.91 6.44 0.84
CA ILE A 38 -1.40 5.96 2.15
C ILE A 38 -2.76 6.59 2.48
N ILE A 39 -2.91 7.90 2.28
CA ILE A 39 -4.18 8.60 2.50
C ILE A 39 -5.28 8.02 1.60
N GLY A 40 -5.02 7.91 0.29
CA GLY A 40 -5.98 7.40 -0.67
C GLY A 40 -6.42 5.96 -0.37
N VAL A 41 -5.47 5.06 -0.07
CA VAL A 41 -5.80 3.68 0.27
C VAL A 41 -6.53 3.58 1.60
N THR A 42 -6.20 4.42 2.59
CA THR A 42 -6.96 4.46 3.86
C THR A 42 -8.41 4.89 3.62
N SER A 43 -8.64 5.89 2.76
CA SER A 43 -9.99 6.28 2.33
C SER A 43 -10.73 5.13 1.64
N LEU A 44 -10.04 4.33 0.81
CA LEU A 44 -10.62 3.14 0.19
C LEU A 44 -10.97 2.03 1.19
N VAL A 45 -10.16 1.82 2.24
CA VAL A 45 -10.51 0.90 3.34
C VAL A 45 -11.84 1.34 3.97
N ILE A 46 -11.95 2.62 4.35
CA ILE A 46 -13.15 3.17 4.97
C ILE A 46 -14.35 3.03 4.04
N GLY A 47 -14.20 3.44 2.77
CA GLY A 47 -15.27 3.34 1.77
C GLY A 47 -15.77 1.91 1.57
N ASN A 48 -14.87 0.94 1.55
CA ASN A 48 -15.23 -0.46 1.37
C ASN A 48 -15.92 -1.06 2.60
N ILE A 49 -15.52 -0.66 3.82
CA ILE A 49 -16.24 -1.03 5.05
C ILE A 49 -17.67 -0.48 5.01
N LEU A 50 -17.84 0.79 4.62
CA LEU A 50 -19.18 1.41 4.50
C LEU A 50 -20.06 0.71 3.45
N ASN A 51 -19.45 0.15 2.41
CA ASN A 51 -20.13 -0.63 1.37
C ASN A 51 -20.30 -2.12 1.72
N ASN A 52 -19.95 -2.56 2.93
CA ASN A 52 -19.94 -3.96 3.37
C ASN A 52 -19.03 -4.90 2.53
N ASP A 53 -18.07 -4.36 1.79
CA ASP A 53 -17.07 -5.15 1.04
C ASP A 53 -15.81 -5.37 1.87
N LEU A 54 -15.93 -6.28 2.83
CA LEU A 54 -14.84 -6.60 3.77
C LEU A 54 -13.62 -7.24 3.07
N SER A 55 -13.84 -8.00 1.99
CA SER A 55 -12.75 -8.66 1.26
C SER A 55 -11.82 -7.63 0.59
N ILE A 56 -12.38 -6.64 -0.10
CA ILE A 56 -11.56 -5.60 -0.74
C ILE A 56 -11.03 -4.62 0.31
N ALA A 57 -11.79 -4.34 1.39
CA ALA A 57 -11.27 -3.54 2.52
C ALA A 57 -9.99 -4.14 3.11
N LEU A 58 -9.95 -5.47 3.31
CA LEU A 58 -8.79 -6.16 3.86
C LEU A 58 -7.57 -6.09 2.93
N LEU A 59 -7.79 -6.22 1.61
CA LEU A 59 -6.73 -6.09 0.61
C LEU A 59 -6.17 -4.66 0.55
N ASN A 60 -7.04 -3.64 0.64
CA ASN A 60 -6.61 -2.24 0.74
C ASN A 60 -5.81 -2.00 2.04
N LEU A 61 -6.22 -2.60 3.16
CA LEU A 61 -5.49 -2.48 4.41
C LEU A 61 -4.06 -3.03 4.31
N ILE A 62 -3.89 -4.21 3.71
CA ILE A 62 -2.57 -4.79 3.43
C ILE A 62 -1.78 -3.86 2.49
N GLY A 63 -2.45 -3.33 1.47
CA GLY A 63 -1.90 -2.34 0.53
C GLY A 63 -1.48 -1.03 1.17
N ALA A 64 -1.99 -0.66 2.35
CA ALA A 64 -1.59 0.53 3.12
C ALA A 64 -0.40 0.25 4.06
N ILE A 65 -0.37 -0.95 4.67
CA ILE A 65 0.64 -1.31 5.67
C ILE A 65 2.05 -1.29 5.07
N LEU A 66 2.26 -1.88 3.89
CA LEU A 66 3.58 -1.92 3.25
C LEU A 66 4.15 -0.51 2.96
N PRO A 67 3.44 0.40 2.27
CA PRO A 67 3.92 1.76 2.08
C PRO A 67 4.15 2.51 3.39
N LEU A 68 3.31 2.29 4.42
CA LEU A 68 3.52 2.87 5.75
C LEU A 68 4.83 2.38 6.39
N LEU A 69 5.14 1.09 6.29
CA LEU A 69 6.40 0.53 6.77
C LEU A 69 7.59 1.15 6.03
N ILE A 70 7.51 1.31 4.71
CA ILE A 70 8.54 1.99 3.92
C ILE A 70 8.77 3.41 4.44
N LEU A 71 7.69 4.17 4.66
CA LEU A 71 7.76 5.55 5.13
C LEU A 71 8.47 5.66 6.49
N ILE A 72 8.18 4.73 7.41
CA ILE A 72 8.80 4.68 8.74
C ILE A 72 10.29 4.30 8.64
N MET A 73 10.63 3.37 7.74
CA MET A 73 11.99 2.83 7.64
C MET A 73 12.94 3.70 6.82
N ILE A 74 12.45 4.53 5.90
CA ILE A 74 13.29 5.51 5.17
C ILE A 74 13.89 6.57 6.10
N LYS A 75 13.19 6.90 7.20
CA LYS A 75 13.62 7.94 8.15
C LYS A 75 14.56 7.42 9.24
N LYS A 76 14.85 6.11 9.28
CA LYS A 76 15.77 5.47 10.22
C LYS A 76 17.10 5.14 9.54
#